data_AF-A0A024GKI3-F1
#
_entry.id   AF-A0A024GKI3-F1
#
_cell.length_a   1.000
_cell.length_b   1.000
_cell.length_c   1.000
_cell.angle_alpha   90.00
_cell.angle_beta   90.00
_cell.angle_gamma   90.00
#
_symmetry.space_group_name_H-M   'P 1'
#
loop_
_entity.id
_entity.type
_entity.pdbx_description
1 polymer ?
#
loop_
_entity_poly.entity_id
_entity_poly.type
_entity_poly.pdbx_seq_one_letter_code
_entity_poly.pdbx_strand_id
1 'polypeptide(L)'
;MKLFLFILVLVLALPQAQSHGYITSPMTEFKDGTGMKTSYIDRFSPTFSGKFDGSPKDNTATFLTAFASSPFRTLRDFLKDKGPYCGSTNPNASPKPIPADNAIVWENPDTREGFVASHMGPCEVWLGETRVFYDDNCAGHFTSSPARIPINFSSCSGGCLLQFFWLALHEPQWQVYKNCIPIAPNGIRLASISPSMNSETKNQTAPLICS
;
A
#
# COMPACT_ATOMS: atom_id res chain seq x y z
N MET A 1 -52.02 17.05 30.59
CA MET A 1 -50.55 17.17 30.57
C MET A 1 -50.00 15.99 29.77
N LYS A 2 -49.66 16.18 28.49
CA LYS A 2 -49.10 15.12 27.63
C LYS A 2 -47.59 15.29 27.57
N LEU A 3 -46.86 14.37 28.19
CA LEU A 3 -45.41 14.34 28.22
C LEU A 3 -44.92 13.82 26.86
N PHE A 4 -44.40 14.69 26.01
CA PHE A 4 -43.73 14.30 24.77
C PHE A 4 -42.31 13.89 25.09
N LEU A 5 -42.04 12.58 24.99
CA LEU A 5 -40.70 12.02 25.12
C LEU A 5 -39.96 12.24 23.79
N PHE A 6 -39.03 13.19 23.76
CA PHE A 6 -38.14 13.39 22.62
C PHE A 6 -37.02 12.34 22.66
N ILE A 7 -37.08 11.35 21.79
CA ILE A 7 -35.98 10.40 21.57
C ILE A 7 -34.94 11.09 20.70
N LEU A 8 -33.82 11.49 21.32
CA LEU A 8 -32.64 11.99 20.61
C LEU A 8 -31.93 10.79 19.95
N VAL A 9 -32.13 10.58 18.65
CA VAL A 9 -31.38 9.58 17.88
C VAL A 9 -29.99 10.15 17.59
N LEU A 10 -28.99 9.74 18.39
CA LEU A 10 -27.59 10.04 18.14
C LEU A 10 -27.10 9.14 16.99
N VAL A 11 -27.06 9.68 15.77
CA VAL A 11 -26.44 8.99 14.63
C VAL A 11 -24.92 9.01 14.84
N LEU A 12 -24.37 7.90 15.31
CA LEU A 12 -22.92 7.69 15.36
C LEU A 12 -22.41 7.61 13.91
N ALA A 13 -21.77 8.67 13.44
CA ALA A 13 -21.01 8.65 12.21
C ALA A 13 -19.82 7.70 12.41
N LEU A 14 -19.92 6.47 11.90
CA LEU A 14 -18.79 5.55 11.86
C LEU A 14 -17.69 6.22 11.02
N PRO A 15 -16.44 6.27 11.49
CA PRO A 15 -15.34 6.78 10.68
C PRO A 15 -15.29 5.95 9.40
N GLN A 16 -15.36 6.64 8.25
CA GLN A 16 -15.15 5.99 6.96
C GLN A 16 -13.67 5.58 6.91
N ALA A 17 -13.41 4.29 7.12
CA ALA A 17 -12.06 3.73 6.97
C ALA A 17 -11.65 3.85 5.49
N GLN A 18 -10.57 4.58 5.24
CA GLN A 18 -10.09 4.88 3.88
C GLN A 18 -8.76 4.14 3.67
N SER A 19 -8.81 2.92 3.13
CA SER A 19 -7.57 2.19 2.78
C SER A 19 -6.90 2.66 1.49
N HIS A 20 -7.26 3.85 1.01
CA HIS A 20 -6.59 4.51 -0.09
C HIS A 20 -5.20 4.92 0.40
N GLY A 21 -4.16 4.48 -0.28
CA GLY A 21 -2.80 4.60 0.21
C GLY A 21 -1.78 4.34 -0.88
N TYR A 22 -0.52 4.26 -0.45
CA TYR A 22 0.59 3.89 -1.31
C TYR A 22 1.74 3.34 -0.45
N ILE A 23 2.79 2.85 -1.11
CA ILE A 23 4.00 2.41 -0.44
C ILE A 23 4.80 3.60 0.10
N THR A 24 4.84 3.78 1.42
CA THR A 24 5.57 4.86 2.12
C THR A 24 7.01 4.46 2.49
N SER A 25 7.32 3.16 2.48
CA SER A 25 8.68 2.64 2.63
C SER A 25 8.88 1.42 1.73
N PRO A 26 9.88 1.39 0.84
CA PRO A 26 10.69 2.54 0.43
C PRO A 26 9.81 3.63 -0.19
N MET A 27 10.15 4.90 0.04
CA MET A 27 9.24 6.01 -0.26
C MET A 27 8.90 6.13 -1.74
N THR A 28 7.61 6.07 -2.06
CA THR A 28 7.09 6.35 -3.40
C THR A 28 7.23 7.83 -3.74
N GLU A 29 7.67 8.11 -4.97
CA GLU A 29 7.55 9.42 -5.60
C GLU A 29 6.52 9.39 -6.72
N PHE A 30 5.88 10.54 -6.98
CA PHE A 30 4.78 10.66 -7.94
C PHE A 30 5.18 11.51 -9.13
N LYS A 31 4.51 11.30 -10.26
CA LYS A 31 4.69 12.15 -11.45
C LYS A 31 4.22 13.58 -11.15
N ASP A 32 4.84 14.56 -11.79
CA ASP A 32 4.41 15.95 -11.68
C ASP A 32 2.94 16.11 -12.05
N GLY A 33 2.23 16.96 -11.31
CA GLY A 33 0.79 17.19 -11.52
C GLY A 33 -0.12 16.06 -11.05
N THR A 34 0.41 15.02 -10.39
CA THR A 34 -0.44 14.01 -9.72
C THR A 34 -1.34 14.68 -8.69
N GLY A 35 -2.66 14.48 -8.81
CA GLY A 35 -3.64 14.93 -7.84
C GLY A 35 -3.63 14.11 -6.54
N MET A 36 -4.75 13.50 -6.19
CA MET A 36 -4.86 12.67 -4.98
C MET A 36 -3.98 11.41 -5.08
N LYS A 37 -2.89 11.38 -4.31
CA LYS A 37 -1.86 10.32 -4.35
C LYS A 37 -2.31 8.97 -3.80
N THR A 38 -3.31 8.97 -2.93
CA THR A 38 -3.85 7.77 -2.27
C THR A 38 -4.89 7.04 -3.12
N SER A 39 -5.42 7.69 -4.16
CA SER A 39 -6.49 7.14 -5.01
C SER A 39 -6.03 5.89 -5.78
N TYR A 40 -6.98 4.99 -6.05
CA TYR A 40 -6.82 3.94 -7.04
C TYR A 40 -6.52 4.53 -8.43
N ILE A 41 -5.89 3.73 -9.29
CA ILE A 41 -5.41 4.14 -10.62
C ILE A 41 -6.36 3.74 -11.76
N ASP A 42 -7.28 2.82 -11.46
CA ASP A 42 -8.35 2.38 -12.35
C ASP A 42 -9.48 1.76 -11.54
N ARG A 43 -10.70 1.80 -12.08
CA ARG A 43 -11.90 1.19 -11.50
C ARG A 43 -12.73 0.57 -12.61
N PHE A 44 -12.91 -0.75 -12.58
CA PHE A 44 -13.51 -1.48 -13.70
C PHE A 44 -14.50 -2.56 -13.24
N SER A 45 -15.45 -2.90 -14.12
CA SER A 45 -16.43 -3.96 -13.85
C SER A 45 -15.80 -5.36 -13.89
N PRO A 46 -16.36 -6.35 -13.19
CA PRO A 46 -15.84 -7.71 -13.17
C PRO A 46 -15.73 -8.27 -14.58
N THR A 47 -14.58 -8.84 -14.92
CA THR A 47 -14.37 -9.51 -16.21
C THR A 47 -14.66 -11.01 -16.15
N PHE A 48 -14.86 -11.54 -14.94
CA PHE A 48 -15.18 -12.94 -14.71
C PHE A 48 -16.65 -13.11 -14.38
N SER A 49 -17.18 -14.30 -14.67
CA SER A 49 -18.50 -14.70 -14.17
C SER A 49 -18.43 -14.98 -12.67
N GLY A 50 -19.44 -14.53 -11.93
CA GLY A 50 -19.51 -14.69 -10.48
C GLY A 50 -20.35 -13.60 -9.83
N LYS A 51 -20.67 -13.79 -8.55
CA LYS A 51 -21.35 -12.79 -7.72
C LYS A 51 -20.30 -11.92 -7.02
N PHE A 52 -20.24 -10.64 -7.38
CA PHE A 52 -19.25 -9.67 -6.88
C PHE A 52 -19.87 -8.48 -6.14
N ASP A 53 -21.12 -8.61 -5.70
CA ASP A 53 -21.88 -7.64 -4.92
C ASP A 53 -22.13 -8.14 -3.48
N GLY A 54 -21.35 -9.12 -3.02
CA GLY A 54 -21.38 -9.66 -1.66
C GLY A 54 -20.46 -8.91 -0.70
N SER A 55 -20.11 -9.57 0.41
CA SER A 55 -19.10 -9.03 1.33
C SER A 55 -17.71 -8.99 0.67
N PRO A 56 -16.77 -8.13 1.15
CA PRO A 56 -15.39 -8.12 0.63
C PRO A 56 -14.74 -9.50 0.64
N LYS A 57 -15.03 -10.31 1.68
CA LYS A 57 -14.55 -11.70 1.79
C LYS A 57 -15.13 -12.59 0.70
N ASP A 58 -16.44 -12.55 0.47
CA ASP A 58 -17.12 -13.40 -0.52
C ASP A 58 -16.72 -13.01 -1.95
N ASN A 59 -16.60 -11.71 -2.22
CA ASN A 59 -16.13 -11.21 -3.50
C ASN A 59 -14.69 -11.66 -3.78
N THR A 60 -13.82 -11.61 -2.76
CA THR A 60 -12.44 -12.10 -2.84
C THR A 60 -12.40 -13.60 -3.12
N ALA A 61 -13.18 -14.41 -2.39
CA ALA A 61 -13.24 -15.86 -2.62
C ALA A 61 -13.76 -16.20 -4.04
N THR A 62 -14.77 -15.46 -4.50
CA THR A 62 -15.33 -15.61 -5.86
C THR A 62 -14.29 -15.25 -6.92
N PHE A 63 -13.56 -14.15 -6.71
CA PHE A 63 -12.47 -13.74 -7.60
C PHE A 63 -11.39 -14.81 -7.68
N LEU A 64 -10.89 -15.30 -6.56
CA LEU A 64 -9.80 -16.29 -6.52
C LEU A 64 -10.18 -17.58 -7.24
N THR A 65 -11.42 -18.04 -7.07
CA THR A 65 -11.96 -19.20 -7.77
C THR A 65 -11.98 -19.00 -9.29
N ALA A 66 -12.49 -17.84 -9.74
CA ALA A 66 -12.52 -17.52 -11.16
C ALA A 66 -11.11 -17.28 -11.74
N PHE A 67 -10.24 -16.62 -10.99
CA PHE A 67 -8.87 -16.29 -11.36
C PHE A 67 -8.03 -17.55 -11.58
N ALA A 68 -8.17 -18.55 -10.71
CA ALA A 68 -7.50 -19.85 -10.85
C ALA A 68 -7.87 -20.59 -12.15
N SER A 69 -9.09 -20.38 -12.66
CA SER A 69 -9.57 -20.95 -13.92
C SER A 69 -9.27 -20.07 -15.14
N SER A 70 -8.69 -18.89 -14.92
CA SER A 70 -8.40 -17.91 -15.97
C SER A 70 -7.09 -18.23 -16.71
N PRO A 71 -6.83 -17.59 -17.87
CA PRO A 71 -5.52 -17.73 -18.53
C PRO A 71 -4.40 -16.98 -17.80
N PHE A 72 -4.73 -16.06 -16.88
CA PHE A 72 -3.75 -15.26 -16.15
C PHE A 72 -3.07 -16.09 -15.07
N ARG A 73 -1.75 -15.89 -14.93
CA ARG A 73 -0.93 -16.62 -13.95
C ARG A 73 -0.52 -15.75 -12.77
N THR A 74 -0.55 -14.43 -12.96
CA THR A 74 -0.15 -13.46 -11.95
C THR A 74 -1.11 -12.29 -11.94
N LEU A 75 -1.23 -11.65 -10.78
CA LEU A 75 -2.04 -10.44 -10.65
C LEU A 75 -1.46 -9.32 -11.52
N ARG A 76 -0.12 -9.22 -11.61
CA ARG A 76 0.58 -8.30 -12.52
C ARG A 76 0.11 -8.44 -13.97
N ASP A 77 0.01 -9.66 -14.49
CA ASP A 77 -0.44 -9.90 -15.87
C ASP A 77 -1.91 -9.54 -16.05
N PHE A 78 -2.75 -9.89 -15.08
CA PHE A 78 -4.19 -9.58 -15.10
C PHE A 78 -4.48 -8.09 -15.09
N LEU A 79 -3.70 -7.33 -14.32
CA LEU A 79 -3.87 -5.90 -14.17
C LEU A 79 -3.09 -5.09 -15.20
N LYS A 80 -2.28 -5.70 -16.08
CA LYS A 80 -1.36 -5.00 -16.99
C LYS A 80 -2.01 -3.83 -17.74
N ASP A 81 -3.21 -4.05 -18.27
CA ASP A 81 -3.94 -3.07 -19.10
C ASP A 81 -4.99 -2.26 -18.30
N LYS A 82 -4.99 -2.35 -16.97
CA LYS A 82 -5.89 -1.60 -16.07
C LYS A 82 -5.23 -0.33 -15.56
N GLY A 83 -5.41 0.77 -16.28
CA GLY A 83 -4.70 2.03 -16.05
C GLY A 83 -3.18 1.93 -16.24
N PRO A 84 -2.42 3.01 -15.99
CA PRO A 84 -0.97 3.04 -16.23
C PRO A 84 -0.22 1.96 -15.44
N TYR A 85 0.82 1.38 -16.02
CA TYR A 85 1.57 0.27 -15.41
C TYR A 85 2.13 0.59 -14.02
N CYS A 86 2.73 1.77 -13.85
CA CYS A 86 3.21 2.26 -12.56
C CYS A 86 2.19 3.15 -11.84
N GLY A 87 0.94 3.14 -12.28
CA GLY A 87 -0.06 4.08 -11.79
C GLY A 87 0.39 5.54 -11.93
N SER A 88 0.20 6.29 -10.85
CA SER A 88 0.62 7.70 -10.74
C SER A 88 2.06 7.87 -10.25
N THR A 89 2.78 6.78 -9.91
CA THR A 89 4.14 6.90 -9.37
C THR A 89 5.15 7.19 -10.47
N ASN A 90 6.26 7.83 -10.11
CA ASN A 90 7.35 8.13 -11.02
C ASN A 90 8.39 6.98 -11.03
N PRO A 91 8.42 6.10 -12.05
CA PRO A 91 9.40 5.02 -12.14
C PRO A 91 10.82 5.50 -12.48
N ASN A 92 11.00 6.80 -12.75
CA ASN A 92 12.29 7.42 -13.03
C ASN A 92 12.76 8.32 -11.87
N ALA A 93 12.11 8.22 -10.71
CA ALA A 93 12.52 8.91 -9.50
C ALA A 93 13.92 8.47 -9.04
N SER A 94 14.51 9.24 -8.12
CA SER A 94 15.80 8.88 -7.52
C SER A 94 15.69 7.52 -6.80
N PRO A 95 16.60 6.56 -7.07
CA PRO A 95 16.56 5.23 -6.45
C PRO A 95 16.54 5.28 -4.92
N LYS A 96 15.65 4.48 -4.33
CA LYS A 96 15.46 4.40 -2.90
C LYS A 96 16.29 3.28 -2.29
N PRO A 97 16.93 3.52 -1.13
CA PRO A 97 17.59 2.46 -0.39
C PRO A 97 16.61 1.36 0.04
N ILE A 98 17.14 0.14 0.20
CA ILE A 98 16.37 -1.00 0.71
C ILE A 98 16.04 -0.75 2.19
N PRO A 99 14.77 -0.95 2.63
CA PRO A 99 14.40 -0.84 4.04
C PRO A 99 15.24 -1.75 4.94
N ALA A 100 15.65 -1.25 6.11
CA ALA A 100 16.53 -1.97 7.02
C ALA A 100 15.96 -3.32 7.47
N ASP A 101 14.64 -3.39 7.63
CA ASP A 101 13.88 -4.56 8.04
C ASP A 101 13.37 -5.40 6.87
N ASN A 102 13.77 -5.06 5.64
CA ASN A 102 13.33 -5.70 4.40
C ASN A 102 11.79 -5.76 4.26
N ALA A 103 11.05 -4.76 4.74
CA ALA A 103 9.60 -4.68 4.55
C ALA A 103 9.21 -3.50 3.67
N ILE A 104 8.20 -3.70 2.82
CA ILE A 104 7.46 -2.56 2.28
C ILE A 104 6.35 -2.15 3.24
N VAL A 105 6.04 -0.86 3.28
CA VAL A 105 5.00 -0.29 4.14
C VAL A 105 3.93 0.32 3.27
N TRP A 106 2.71 -0.21 3.34
CA TRP A 106 1.52 0.38 2.74
C TRP A 106 0.78 1.22 3.79
N GLU A 107 0.47 2.46 3.45
CA GLU A 107 -0.16 3.39 4.36
C GLU A 107 -0.97 4.47 3.63
N ASN A 108 -2.09 4.86 4.23
CA ASN A 108 -2.69 6.17 4.03
C ASN A 108 -1.96 7.18 4.94
N PRO A 109 -1.14 8.10 4.40
CA PRO A 109 -0.31 8.98 5.23
C PRO A 109 -1.12 9.96 6.09
N ASP A 110 -2.37 10.27 5.71
CA ASP A 110 -3.21 11.22 6.42
C ASP A 110 -3.93 10.56 7.60
N THR A 111 -4.33 9.30 7.46
CA THR A 111 -5.06 8.55 8.51
C THR A 111 -4.20 7.53 9.25
N ARG A 112 -2.97 7.26 8.79
CA ARG A 112 -2.03 6.22 9.26
C ARG A 112 -2.56 4.80 9.11
N GLU A 113 -3.65 4.61 8.36
CA GLU A 113 -4.27 3.31 8.13
C GLU A 113 -3.42 2.45 7.18
N GLY A 114 -3.29 1.16 7.48
CA GLY A 114 -2.77 0.18 6.53
C GLY A 114 -3.84 -0.29 5.55
N PHE A 115 -3.80 -1.57 5.17
CA PHE A 115 -4.97 -2.19 4.54
C PHE A 115 -6.11 -2.25 5.55
N VAL A 116 -7.34 -1.99 5.09
CA VAL A 116 -8.52 -2.08 5.95
C VAL A 116 -9.38 -3.26 5.52
N ALA A 117 -10.02 -3.93 6.47
CA ALA A 117 -10.79 -5.15 6.23
C ALA A 117 -11.95 -4.96 5.23
N SER A 118 -12.41 -3.73 5.00
CA SER A 118 -13.42 -3.48 3.97
C SER A 118 -12.86 -3.63 2.55
N HIS A 119 -11.54 -3.57 2.30
CA HIS A 119 -10.94 -3.60 0.96
C HIS A 119 -10.20 -4.92 0.67
N MET A 120 -10.82 -6.06 0.92
CA MET A 120 -10.18 -7.36 0.66
C MET A 120 -9.86 -7.60 -0.82
N GLY A 121 -8.80 -8.37 -1.05
CA GLY A 121 -8.40 -8.83 -2.37
C GLY A 121 -6.89 -9.04 -2.50
N PRO A 122 -6.44 -9.65 -3.61
CA PRO A 122 -5.08 -10.13 -3.77
C PRO A 122 -4.09 -9.01 -4.04
N CYS A 123 -2.82 -9.28 -3.71
CA CYS A 123 -1.72 -8.37 -3.92
C CYS A 123 -0.43 -9.09 -4.34
N GLU A 124 0.44 -8.38 -5.05
CA GLU A 124 1.73 -8.88 -5.52
C GLU A 124 2.84 -7.82 -5.36
N VAL A 125 4.07 -8.30 -5.14
CA VAL A 125 5.28 -7.48 -5.22
C VAL A 125 6.30 -8.14 -6.13
N TRP A 126 6.87 -7.33 -7.02
CA TRP A 126 7.87 -7.72 -7.98
C TRP A 126 9.12 -6.84 -7.85
N LEU A 127 10.29 -7.45 -8.02
CA LEU A 127 11.56 -6.76 -8.17
C LEU A 127 12.08 -7.06 -9.57
N GLY A 128 12.02 -6.06 -10.47
CA GLY A 128 12.20 -6.29 -11.90
C GLY A 128 11.23 -7.34 -12.42
N GLU A 129 11.77 -8.45 -12.95
CA GLU A 129 10.97 -9.57 -13.47
C GLU A 129 10.73 -10.70 -12.47
N THR A 130 11.19 -10.57 -11.22
CA THR A 130 11.02 -11.60 -10.20
C THR A 130 9.86 -11.27 -9.28
N ARG A 131 8.84 -12.14 -9.23
CA ARG A 131 7.80 -12.06 -8.19
C ARG A 131 8.40 -12.49 -6.87
N VAL A 132 8.48 -11.57 -5.92
CA VAL A 132 9.07 -11.81 -4.60
C VAL A 132 8.02 -11.99 -3.51
N PHE A 133 6.76 -11.64 -3.80
CA PHE A 133 5.66 -11.76 -2.88
C PHE A 133 4.32 -11.91 -3.62
N TYR A 134 3.42 -12.70 -3.05
CA TYR A 134 2.02 -12.87 -3.46
C TYR A 134 1.19 -13.20 -2.22
N ASP A 135 0.00 -12.62 -2.13
CA ASP A 135 -1.01 -13.02 -1.15
C ASP A 135 -2.42 -12.90 -1.76
N ASP A 136 -3.28 -13.86 -1.45
CA ASP A 136 -4.67 -13.92 -1.93
C ASP A 136 -5.56 -12.81 -1.32
N ASN A 137 -5.18 -12.27 -0.16
CA ASN A 137 -5.91 -11.25 0.57
C ASN A 137 -5.00 -10.42 1.51
N CYS A 138 -4.29 -9.44 0.95
CA CYS A 138 -3.42 -8.54 1.73
C CYS A 138 -4.14 -7.91 2.93
N ALA A 139 -5.38 -7.45 2.74
CA ALA A 139 -6.14 -6.79 3.81
C ALA A 139 -6.57 -7.74 4.94
N GLY A 140 -6.66 -9.04 4.67
CA GLY A 140 -6.96 -10.06 5.66
C GLY A 140 -5.74 -10.52 6.46
N HIS A 141 -4.54 -10.45 5.89
CA HIS A 141 -3.31 -10.99 6.49
C HIS A 141 -2.35 -9.92 7.04
N PHE A 142 -2.37 -8.70 6.50
CA PHE A 142 -1.51 -7.58 6.93
C PHE A 142 -2.33 -6.48 7.59
N THR A 143 -2.85 -6.77 8.77
CA THR A 143 -3.84 -5.94 9.48
C THR A 143 -3.22 -4.85 10.38
N SER A 144 -1.90 -4.66 10.34
CA SER A 144 -1.24 -3.59 11.09
C SER A 144 -1.46 -2.23 10.42
N SER A 145 -1.39 -1.16 11.21
CA SER A 145 -1.43 0.23 10.74
C SER A 145 -0.14 0.95 11.15
N PRO A 146 0.79 1.23 10.22
CA PRO A 146 0.70 0.91 8.79
C PRO A 146 0.90 -0.59 8.50
N ALA A 147 0.49 -1.03 7.31
CA ALA A 147 0.62 -2.43 6.90
C ALA A 147 2.06 -2.71 6.47
N ARG A 148 2.68 -3.77 7.02
CA ARG A 148 4.07 -4.13 6.73
C ARG A 148 4.14 -5.48 6.03
N ILE A 149 4.64 -5.52 4.80
CA ILE A 149 4.80 -6.74 4.02
C ILE A 149 6.30 -7.07 3.93
N PRO A 150 6.76 -8.22 4.47
CA PRO A 150 8.16 -8.63 4.37
C PRO A 150 8.49 -9.03 2.92
N ILE A 151 9.59 -8.51 2.39
CA ILE A 151 10.05 -8.71 1.02
C ILE A 151 11.49 -9.20 1.01
N ASN A 152 11.76 -10.26 0.25
CA ASN A 152 13.13 -10.66 -0.03
C ASN A 152 13.70 -9.83 -1.19
N PHE A 153 14.63 -8.92 -0.89
CA PHE A 153 15.28 -8.06 -1.88
C PHE A 153 16.49 -8.71 -2.60
N SER A 154 16.77 -10.00 -2.39
CA SER A 154 17.98 -10.65 -2.92
C SER A 154 18.10 -10.59 -4.45
N SER A 155 16.99 -10.54 -5.17
CA SER A 155 16.98 -10.41 -6.64
C SER A 155 17.34 -9.00 -7.15
N CYS A 156 17.41 -7.99 -6.27
CA CYS A 156 17.67 -6.59 -6.61
C CYS A 156 19.16 -6.18 -6.44
N SER A 157 20.09 -6.95 -7.02
CA SER A 157 21.53 -6.73 -6.78
C SER A 157 22.09 -5.45 -7.42
N GLY A 158 21.75 -5.19 -8.68
CA GLY A 158 22.24 -4.03 -9.46
C GLY A 158 21.34 -2.79 -9.43
N GLY A 159 20.38 -2.76 -8.50
CA GLY A 159 19.23 -1.86 -8.57
C GLY A 159 18.12 -2.46 -9.43
N CYS A 160 16.88 -2.13 -9.13
CA CYS A 160 15.71 -2.71 -9.78
C CYS A 160 14.48 -1.81 -9.61
N LEU A 161 13.42 -2.09 -10.36
CA LEU A 161 12.11 -1.48 -10.13
C LEU A 161 11.27 -2.39 -9.21
N LEU A 162 10.94 -1.90 -8.02
CA LEU A 162 9.92 -2.51 -7.18
C LEU A 162 8.56 -2.15 -7.77
N GLN A 163 7.71 -3.15 -8.02
CA GLN A 163 6.35 -2.97 -8.52
C GLN A 163 5.38 -3.65 -7.56
N PHE A 164 4.47 -2.87 -7.01
CA PHE A 164 3.39 -3.32 -6.12
C PHE A 164 2.07 -3.28 -6.88
N PHE A 165 1.27 -4.33 -6.74
CA PHE A 165 -0.07 -4.46 -7.31
C PHE A 165 -1.04 -4.89 -6.21
N TRP A 166 -2.21 -4.24 -6.14
CA TRP A 166 -3.30 -4.67 -5.26
C TRP A 166 -4.64 -4.42 -5.96
N LEU A 167 -5.53 -5.40 -5.84
CA LEU A 167 -6.89 -5.34 -6.37
C LEU A 167 -7.88 -5.42 -5.22
N ALA A 168 -8.61 -4.33 -4.96
CA ALA A 168 -9.64 -4.30 -3.93
C ALA A 168 -11.01 -4.66 -4.54
N LEU A 169 -11.68 -5.64 -3.94
CA LEU A 169 -12.88 -6.31 -4.46
C LEU A 169 -14.14 -6.02 -3.62
N HIS A 170 -14.14 -4.91 -2.88
CA HIS A 170 -15.16 -4.60 -1.89
C HIS A 170 -16.49 -4.10 -2.43
N GLU A 171 -16.49 -3.71 -3.70
CA GLU A 171 -17.66 -3.18 -4.40
C GLU A 171 -17.73 -3.78 -5.81
N PRO A 172 -18.88 -3.66 -6.51
CA PRO A 172 -19.05 -4.27 -7.82
C PRO A 172 -18.04 -3.80 -8.87
N GLN A 173 -17.52 -2.56 -8.77
CA GLN A 173 -16.44 -2.09 -9.63
C GLN A 173 -15.10 -2.17 -8.89
N TRP A 174 -14.21 -3.03 -9.32
CA TRP A 174 -12.97 -3.31 -8.62
C TRP A 174 -11.98 -2.16 -8.75
N GLN A 175 -11.29 -1.85 -7.65
CA GLN A 175 -10.32 -0.76 -7.60
C GLN A 175 -8.90 -1.30 -7.67
N VAL A 176 -8.08 -0.67 -8.52
CA VAL A 176 -6.71 -1.09 -8.80
C VAL A 176 -5.72 -0.13 -8.16
N TYR A 177 -4.74 -0.67 -7.44
CA TYR A 177 -3.62 0.06 -6.88
C TYR A 177 -2.32 -0.46 -7.46
N LYS A 178 -1.50 0.46 -7.96
CA LYS A 178 -0.19 0.14 -8.53
C LYS A 178 0.83 1.17 -8.09
N ASN A 179 1.97 0.72 -7.58
CA ASN A 179 3.09 1.60 -7.29
C ASN A 179 4.38 1.02 -7.88
N CYS A 180 5.16 1.87 -8.55
CA CYS A 180 6.55 1.57 -8.89
C CYS A 180 7.52 2.44 -8.08
N ILE A 181 8.56 1.84 -7.53
CA ILE A 181 9.61 2.52 -6.76
C ILE A 181 10.97 2.03 -7.28
N PRO A 182 11.81 2.91 -7.84
CA PRO A 182 13.18 2.55 -8.19
C PRO A 182 13.96 2.23 -6.91
N ILE A 183 14.62 1.08 -6.84
CA ILE A 183 15.40 0.61 -5.71
C ILE A 183 16.89 0.68 -6.06
N ALA A 184 17.67 1.23 -5.14
CA ALA A 184 19.11 1.31 -5.25
C ALA A 184 19.75 -0.09 -5.17
N PRO A 185 21.00 -0.26 -5.65
CA PRO A 185 21.72 -1.52 -5.50
C PRO A 185 21.79 -1.99 -4.03
N ASN A 186 21.82 -3.31 -3.81
CA ASN A 186 21.72 -3.99 -2.50
C ASN A 186 22.66 -3.46 -1.39
N GLY A 187 23.72 -2.73 -1.75
CA GLY A 187 24.66 -2.09 -0.82
C GLY A 187 24.15 -0.80 -0.17
N ILE A 188 23.06 -0.20 -0.66
CA ILE A 188 22.49 1.04 -0.10
C ILE A 188 21.21 0.70 0.68
N ARG A 189 21.29 0.74 2.01
CA ARG A 189 20.18 0.44 2.93
C ARG A 189 19.75 1.68 3.71
N LEU A 190 18.47 1.74 4.07
CA LEU A 190 17.99 2.72 5.04
C LEU A 190 18.66 2.42 6.39
N ALA A 191 19.08 3.45 7.11
CA ALA A 191 19.53 3.29 8.48
C ALA A 191 18.36 2.75 9.32
N SER A 192 18.62 1.74 10.16
CA SER A 192 17.64 1.28 11.14
C SER A 192 17.47 2.36 12.20
N ILE A 193 16.24 2.80 12.44
CA ILE A 193 15.93 3.66 13.59
C ILE A 193 15.86 2.73 14.81
N SER A 194 16.93 2.64 15.59
CA SER A 194 16.86 2.06 16.94
C SER A 194 16.25 3.08 17.91
N PRO A 195 15.24 2.73 18.72
CA PRO A 195 14.78 3.60 19.79
C PRO A 195 15.74 3.48 20.98
N SER A 196 16.79 4.31 21.01
CA SER A 196 17.58 4.57 22.23
C SER A 196 18.66 5.62 21.94
N MET A 197 18.44 6.86 22.39
CA MET A 197 19.17 7.43 23.54
C MET A 197 18.69 8.87 23.80
N ASN A 198 18.24 9.10 25.04
CA ASN A 198 18.11 10.43 25.62
C ASN A 198 19.45 11.16 25.51
N SER A 199 19.52 12.21 24.70
CA SER A 199 20.60 13.21 24.85
C SER A 199 20.09 14.27 25.81
N GLU A 200 20.49 14.13 27.08
CA GLU A 200 20.45 15.21 28.04
C GLU A 200 21.10 16.47 27.45
N THR A 201 20.37 17.56 27.55
CA THR A 201 20.81 18.90 27.20
C THR A 201 21.80 19.34 28.28
N LYS A 202 23.10 19.41 27.96
CA LYS A 202 24.02 20.27 28.71
C LYS A 202 24.36 21.48 27.86
N ASN A 203 23.63 22.55 28.17
CA ASN A 203 23.92 23.92 27.84
C ASN A 203 25.26 24.31 28.49
N GLN A 204 26.28 24.63 27.70
CA GLN A 204 27.42 25.38 28.23
C GLN A 204 27.95 26.38 27.20
N THR A 205 27.78 27.63 27.62
CA THR A 205 28.05 28.89 26.95
C THR A 205 29.53 29.04 26.57
N ALA A 206 29.77 29.68 25.42
CA ALA A 206 31.10 30.10 24.95
C ALA A 206 31.83 31.04 25.94
N PRO A 207 33.14 31.26 25.76
CA PRO A 207 33.52 32.37 24.86
C PRO A 207 34.72 32.11 23.93
N LEU A 208 34.71 32.87 22.84
CA LEU A 208 35.81 33.10 21.90
C LEU A 208 37.04 33.70 22.60
N ILE A 209 38.25 33.26 22.22
CA ILE A 209 39.45 34.12 22.15
C ILE A 209 40.31 33.68 20.96
N CYS A 210 40.60 34.63 20.06
CA CYS A 210 41.63 34.55 19.02
C CYS A 210 43.02 34.81 19.60
N SER A 211 44.03 34.11 19.10
CA SER A 211 45.38 34.60 18.77
C SER A 211 46.07 33.59 17.86
#